data_AF-A0A943MTF7-F1
#
_entry.id   AF-A0A943MTF7-F1
#
_cell.length_a   1.000
_cell.length_b   1.000
_cell.length_c   1.000
_cell.angle_alpha   90.00
_cell.angle_beta   90.00
_cell.angle_gamma   90.00
#
_symmetry.space_group_name_H-M   'P 1'
#
loop_
_entity.id
_entity.type
_entity.pdbx_description
1 polymer ?
#
loop_
_entity_poly.entity_id
_entity_poly.type
_entity_poly.pdbx_seq_one_letter_code
_entity_poly.pdbx_strand_id
1 'polypeptide(L)'
;MRKGGKRNDWSVAEEQFLIANAGKIPKRDICEMLRRPAESVKQKAKALRRQGVNICLRYYRPTMEPCPKCGNLSSTINRTGMCEPCRRRDQLATIEARVSELMPLLTPEQRDRYERNEAKRQSRVDPIPEPPETDGLTQWKKAYREEAYAKVVEATVSGNLRRAVKAAQKRKERIEKHAQENANQ
;
A
#
# COMPACT_ATOMS: atom_id res chain seq x y z
N MET A 1 -34.83 37.08 -11.27
CA MET A 1 -33.77 37.77 -10.49
C MET A 1 -34.39 38.98 -9.81
N ARG A 2 -34.18 39.18 -8.49
CA ARG A 2 -34.55 40.44 -7.82
C ARG A 2 -33.58 41.55 -8.27
N LYS A 3 -34.09 42.69 -8.71
CA LYS A 3 -33.28 43.90 -8.98
C LYS A 3 -32.54 44.29 -7.69
N GLY A 4 -31.21 44.43 -7.73
CA GLY A 4 -30.38 44.94 -6.62
C GLY A 4 -29.56 43.91 -5.83
N GLY A 5 -29.61 42.62 -6.15
CA GLY A 5 -28.73 41.63 -5.50
C GLY A 5 -27.27 41.79 -5.96
N LYS A 6 -26.32 41.95 -5.02
CA LYS A 6 -24.87 41.90 -5.32
C LYS A 6 -24.55 40.61 -6.09
N ARG A 7 -23.93 40.73 -7.27
CA ARG A 7 -23.40 39.58 -7.99
C ARG A 7 -22.30 38.96 -7.16
N ASN A 8 -22.48 37.70 -6.78
CA ASN A 8 -21.44 36.92 -6.12
C ASN A 8 -20.55 36.32 -7.22
N ASP A 9 -19.76 37.16 -7.88
CA ASP A 9 -18.88 36.73 -8.96
C ASP A 9 -17.68 35.95 -8.41
N TRP A 10 -17.15 35.03 -9.21
CA TRP A 10 -15.99 34.21 -8.82
C TRP A 10 -14.72 35.04 -8.96
N SER A 11 -13.91 35.05 -7.90
CA SER A 11 -12.55 35.58 -7.95
C SER A 11 -11.57 34.55 -8.52
N VAL A 12 -10.44 35.05 -9.03
CA VAL A 12 -9.35 34.21 -9.54
C VAL A 12 -8.82 33.26 -8.46
N ALA A 13 -8.74 33.73 -7.21
CA ALA A 13 -8.28 32.91 -6.08
C ALA A 13 -9.24 31.74 -5.79
N GLU A 14 -10.56 31.95 -5.85
CA GLU A 14 -11.54 30.89 -5.68
C GLU A 14 -11.48 29.86 -6.83
N GLU A 15 -11.22 30.32 -8.06
CA GLU A 15 -11.03 29.43 -9.21
C GLU A 15 -9.78 28.56 -9.06
N GLN A 16 -8.65 29.18 -8.72
CA GLN A 16 -7.39 28.46 -8.47
C GLN A 16 -7.55 27.46 -7.32
N PHE A 17 -8.22 27.86 -6.25
CA PHE A 17 -8.53 26.96 -5.14
C PHE A 17 -9.36 25.76 -5.60
N LEU A 18 -10.42 25.99 -6.39
CA LEU A 18 -11.27 24.92 -6.91
C LEU A 18 -10.46 23.96 -7.79
N ILE A 19 -9.61 24.47 -8.69
CA ILE A 19 -8.76 23.66 -9.57
C ILE A 19 -7.78 22.82 -8.75
N ALA A 20 -7.14 23.41 -7.73
CA ALA A 20 -6.13 22.75 -6.93
C ALA A 20 -6.69 21.63 -6.04
N ASN A 21 -7.94 21.77 -5.57
CA ASN A 21 -8.54 20.92 -4.54
C ASN A 21 -9.62 19.96 -5.06
N ALA A 22 -10.17 20.20 -6.25
CA ALA A 22 -11.19 19.33 -6.83
C ALA A 22 -10.66 17.90 -7.03
N GLY A 23 -11.34 16.96 -6.38
CA GLY A 23 -10.99 15.54 -6.39
C GLY A 23 -10.00 15.12 -5.30
N LYS A 24 -9.38 16.08 -4.59
CA LYS A 24 -8.51 15.81 -3.42
C LYS A 24 -9.28 15.86 -2.11
N ILE A 25 -10.29 16.72 -2.03
CA ILE A 25 -11.17 16.85 -0.85
C ILE A 25 -12.64 16.72 -1.26
N PRO A 26 -13.53 16.33 -0.33
CA PRO A 26 -14.96 16.31 -0.55
C PRO A 26 -15.50 17.65 -1.07
N LYS A 27 -16.48 17.58 -1.98
CA LYS A 27 -17.19 18.77 -2.48
C LYS A 27 -17.80 19.60 -1.34
N ARG A 28 -18.26 18.95 -0.28
CA ARG A 28 -18.81 19.64 0.91
C ARG A 28 -17.78 20.61 1.49
N ASP A 29 -16.57 20.12 1.73
CA ASP A 29 -15.47 20.89 2.32
C ASP A 29 -15.04 22.03 1.38
N ILE A 30 -15.04 21.79 0.05
CA ILE A 30 -14.83 22.85 -0.94
C ILE A 30 -15.89 23.96 -0.81
N CYS A 31 -17.16 23.60 -0.67
CA CYS A 31 -18.24 24.58 -0.49
C CYS A 31 -18.06 25.38 0.81
N GLU A 32 -17.71 24.70 1.91
CA GLU A 32 -17.48 25.32 3.21
C GLU A 32 -16.29 26.29 3.16
N MET A 33 -15.16 25.87 2.58
CA MET A 33 -13.95 26.69 2.46
C MET A 33 -14.15 27.90 1.53
N LEU A 34 -14.84 27.72 0.41
CA LEU A 34 -15.16 28.83 -0.51
C LEU A 34 -16.35 29.68 -0.03
N ARG A 35 -17.09 29.24 0.99
CA ARG A 35 -18.38 29.83 1.40
C ARG A 35 -19.36 29.97 0.22
N ARG A 36 -19.37 28.98 -0.67
CA ARG A 36 -20.20 28.96 -1.90
C ARG A 36 -21.24 27.83 -1.83
N PRO A 37 -22.46 28.04 -2.36
CA PRO A 37 -23.44 26.97 -2.46
C PRO A 37 -23.00 25.92 -3.48
N ALA A 38 -23.40 24.66 -3.25
CA ALA A 38 -22.98 23.52 -4.06
C ALA A 38 -23.30 23.67 -5.55
N GLU A 39 -24.42 24.31 -5.90
CA GLU A 39 -24.76 24.56 -7.32
C GLU A 39 -23.80 25.55 -7.98
N SER A 40 -23.34 26.58 -7.27
CA SER A 40 -22.35 27.52 -7.82
C SER A 40 -21.03 26.81 -8.13
N VAL A 41 -20.55 25.97 -7.21
CA VAL A 41 -19.33 25.16 -7.40
C VAL A 41 -19.48 24.17 -8.58
N LYS A 42 -20.64 23.51 -8.71
CA LYS A 42 -20.93 22.61 -9.84
C LYS A 42 -20.91 23.36 -11.18
N GLN A 43 -21.59 24.51 -11.27
CA GLN A 43 -21.64 25.29 -12.50
C GLN A 43 -20.26 25.84 -12.87
N LYS A 44 -19.46 26.28 -11.89
CA LYS A 44 -18.10 26.74 -12.13
C LYS A 44 -17.20 25.61 -12.62
N ALA A 45 -17.24 24.44 -11.98
CA ALA A 45 -16.50 23.28 -12.47
C ALA A 45 -16.92 22.86 -13.88
N LYS A 46 -18.20 22.99 -14.24
CA LYS A 46 -18.69 22.75 -15.61
C LYS A 46 -18.13 23.77 -16.60
N ALA A 47 -18.06 25.05 -16.24
CA ALA A 47 -17.46 26.09 -17.07
C ALA A 47 -15.95 25.86 -17.29
N LEU A 48 -15.21 25.54 -16.23
CA LEU A 48 -13.77 25.23 -16.30
C LEU A 48 -13.49 24.02 -17.21
N ARG A 49 -14.34 22.98 -17.16
CA ARG A 49 -14.22 21.83 -18.09
C ARG A 49 -14.38 22.24 -19.55
N ARG A 50 -15.30 23.16 -19.85
CA ARG A 50 -15.48 23.69 -21.23
C ARG A 50 -14.27 24.49 -21.71
N GLN A 51 -13.52 25.07 -20.79
CA GLN A 51 -12.26 25.76 -21.06
C GLN A 51 -11.06 24.79 -21.15
N GLY A 52 -11.28 23.47 -21.11
CA GLY A 52 -10.24 22.46 -21.22
C GLY A 52 -9.58 22.06 -19.89
N VAL A 53 -10.03 22.59 -18.75
CA VAL A 53 -9.45 22.23 -17.45
C VAL A 53 -9.93 20.85 -17.01
N ASN A 54 -8.99 19.94 -16.75
CA ASN A 54 -9.28 18.57 -16.34
C ASN A 54 -9.66 18.49 -14.85
N ILE A 55 -10.93 18.82 -14.54
CA ILE A 55 -11.43 18.94 -13.16
C ILE A 55 -12.59 18.00 -12.85
N CYS A 56 -12.56 17.31 -11.70
CA CYS A 56 -13.66 16.46 -11.22
C CYS A 56 -14.00 16.76 -9.76
N LEU A 57 -15.29 16.91 -9.44
CA LEU A 57 -15.75 17.16 -8.06
C LEU A 57 -16.02 15.86 -7.28
N ARG A 58 -15.85 14.69 -7.90
CA ARG A 58 -15.94 13.41 -7.20
C ARG A 58 -14.71 13.29 -6.30
N TYR A 59 -14.90 12.90 -5.05
CA TYR A 59 -13.83 12.63 -4.12
C TYR A 59 -13.75 11.12 -3.91
N TYR A 60 -12.52 10.59 -3.95
CA TYR A 60 -12.27 9.21 -3.64
C TYR A 60 -11.79 9.16 -2.20
N ARG A 61 -12.53 8.46 -1.33
CA ARG A 61 -12.16 8.30 0.07
C ARG A 61 -11.22 7.11 0.18
N PRO A 62 -9.92 7.30 0.47
CA PRO A 62 -9.00 6.18 0.60
C PRO A 62 -9.42 5.27 1.75
N THR A 63 -9.20 3.97 1.58
CA THR A 63 -9.50 2.93 2.57
C THR A 63 -8.25 2.34 3.24
N MET A 64 -7.09 2.54 2.63
CA MET A 64 -5.78 2.13 3.15
C MET A 64 -5.15 3.25 3.95
N GLU A 65 -4.38 2.85 4.95
CA GLU A 65 -3.64 3.75 5.82
C GLU A 65 -2.14 3.42 5.75
N PRO A 66 -1.24 4.40 5.95
CA PRO A 66 0.18 4.14 6.00
C PRO A 66 0.51 3.28 7.23
N CYS A 67 1.25 2.19 7.03
CA CYS A 67 1.70 1.34 8.12
C CYS A 67 2.73 2.09 8.99
N PRO A 68 2.53 2.19 10.32
CA PRO A 68 3.46 2.87 11.22
C PRO A 68 4.91 2.35 11.17
N LYS A 69 5.09 1.06 10.86
CA LYS A 69 6.42 0.41 10.85
C LYS A 69 7.21 0.64 9.56
N CYS A 70 6.56 0.61 8.40
CA CYS A 70 7.25 0.66 7.11
C CYS A 70 6.84 1.83 6.21
N GLY A 71 5.86 2.65 6.61
CA GLY A 71 5.36 3.80 5.85
C GLY A 71 4.50 3.44 4.63
N ASN A 72 4.51 2.18 4.17
CA ASN A 72 3.71 1.77 3.01
C ASN A 72 2.21 1.77 3.32
N LEU A 73 1.41 2.16 2.33
CA LEU A 73 -0.05 2.00 2.39
C LEU A 73 -0.40 0.52 2.60
N SER A 74 -1.32 0.28 3.53
CA SER A 74 -1.70 -1.05 3.96
C SER A 74 -3.21 -1.13 4.21
N SER A 75 -3.82 -2.19 3.70
CA SER A 75 -5.19 -2.60 4.04
C SER A 75 -5.22 -3.66 5.13
N THR A 76 -4.06 -4.20 5.51
CA THR A 76 -3.92 -5.36 6.42
C THR A 76 -3.32 -5.02 7.78
N ILE A 77 -3.40 -3.74 8.19
CA ILE A 77 -2.93 -3.31 9.51
C ILE A 77 -3.79 -3.99 10.57
N ASN A 78 -3.15 -4.72 11.47
CA ASN A 78 -3.83 -5.40 12.57
C ASN A 78 -3.86 -4.52 13.84
N ARG A 79 -4.44 -5.07 14.92
CA ARG A 79 -4.51 -4.41 16.24
C ARG A 79 -3.15 -4.05 16.84
N THR A 80 -2.07 -4.69 16.39
CA THR A 80 -0.69 -4.39 16.85
C THR A 80 -0.02 -3.30 16.01
N GLY A 81 -0.76 -2.64 15.10
CA GLY A 81 -0.23 -1.55 14.27
C GLY A 81 0.70 -1.98 13.14
N MET A 82 0.68 -3.26 12.74
CA MET A 82 1.59 -3.78 11.70
C MET A 82 0.82 -4.35 10.51
N CYS A 83 1.24 -3.96 9.30
CA CYS A 83 0.76 -4.57 8.07
C CYS A 83 1.21 -6.03 7.98
N GLU A 84 0.50 -6.83 7.19
CA GLU A 84 0.88 -8.23 6.98
C GLU A 84 2.31 -8.40 6.45
N PRO A 85 2.80 -7.64 5.44
CA PRO A 85 4.18 -7.75 4.99
C PRO A 85 5.20 -7.60 6.12
N CYS A 86 5.02 -6.62 7.01
CA CYS A 86 5.91 -6.43 8.17
C CYS A 86 5.88 -7.64 9.11
N ARG A 87 4.69 -8.13 9.45
CA ARG A 87 4.53 -9.29 10.33
C ARG A 87 5.18 -10.56 9.76
N ARG A 88 5.08 -10.76 8.44
CA ARG A 88 5.72 -11.92 7.78
C ARG A 88 7.24 -11.78 7.70
N ARG A 89 7.78 -10.57 7.53
CA ARG A 89 9.22 -10.33 7.62
C ARG A 89 9.75 -10.65 9.02
N ASP A 90 9.06 -10.19 10.06
CA ASP A 90 9.43 -10.49 11.45
C ASP A 90 9.38 -12.00 11.71
N GLN A 91 8.30 -12.66 11.28
CA GLN A 91 8.16 -14.11 11.39
C GLN A 91 9.29 -14.87 10.67
N LEU A 92 9.67 -14.44 9.46
CA LEU A 92 10.78 -15.03 8.72
C LEU A 92 12.09 -14.87 9.48
N ALA A 93 12.39 -13.66 9.98
CA ALA A 93 13.60 -13.39 10.76
C ALA A 93 13.66 -14.26 12.02
N THR A 94 12.54 -14.43 12.74
CA THR A 94 12.46 -15.31 13.91
C THR A 94 12.74 -16.77 13.55
N ILE A 95 12.19 -17.27 12.45
CA ILE A 95 12.45 -18.64 11.99
C ILE A 95 13.93 -18.81 11.62
N GLU A 96 14.52 -17.84 10.91
CA GLU A 96 15.92 -17.89 10.51
C GLU A 96 16.87 -17.83 11.71
N ALA A 97 16.58 -16.99 12.70
CA ALA A 97 17.30 -16.96 13.97
C ALA A 97 17.25 -18.33 14.67
N ARG A 98 16.05 -18.94 14.77
CA ARG A 98 15.91 -20.28 15.35
C ARG A 98 16.69 -21.34 14.59
N VAL A 99 16.73 -21.27 13.25
CA VAL A 99 17.55 -22.18 12.47
C VAL A 99 19.04 -21.97 12.79
N SER A 100 19.50 -20.73 12.91
CA SER A 100 20.88 -20.43 13.28
C SER A 100 21.27 -21.04 14.63
N GLU A 101 20.36 -21.03 15.61
CA GLU A 101 20.57 -21.67 16.92
C GLU A 101 20.69 -23.20 16.85
N LEU A 102 20.02 -23.83 15.88
CA LEU A 102 20.02 -25.28 15.73
C LEU A 102 21.19 -25.81 14.90
N MET A 103 21.76 -24.99 14.02
CA MET A 103 22.87 -25.39 13.14
C MET A 103 24.06 -26.00 13.91
N PRO A 104 24.51 -25.46 15.07
CA PRO A 104 25.61 -26.06 15.84
C PRO A 104 25.33 -27.46 16.40
N LEU A 105 24.06 -27.88 16.51
CA LEU A 105 23.66 -29.20 17.00
C LEU A 105 23.74 -30.28 15.90
N LEU A 106 24.03 -29.89 14.67
CA LEU A 106 24.18 -30.80 13.54
C LEU A 106 25.61 -31.32 13.44
N THR A 107 25.77 -32.56 12.94
CA THR A 107 27.10 -33.11 12.65
C THR A 107 27.79 -32.28 11.55
N PRO A 108 29.13 -32.33 11.45
CA PRO A 108 29.86 -31.64 10.38
C PRO A 108 29.34 -31.98 8.97
N GLU A 109 29.00 -33.25 8.71
CA GLU A 109 28.50 -33.71 7.41
C GLU A 109 27.10 -33.14 7.10
N GLN A 110 26.24 -33.09 8.11
CA GLN A 110 24.91 -32.48 7.98
C GLN A 110 25.01 -30.97 7.71
N ARG A 111 25.90 -30.26 8.43
CA ARG A 111 26.15 -28.82 8.24
C ARG A 111 26.64 -28.52 6.83
N ASP A 112 27.65 -29.25 6.36
CA ASP A 112 28.21 -29.09 5.01
C ASP A 112 27.15 -29.35 3.92
N ARG A 113 26.26 -30.32 4.11
CA ARG A 113 25.11 -30.53 3.21
C ARG A 113 24.19 -29.32 3.14
N TYR A 114 23.90 -28.66 4.26
CA TYR A 114 23.06 -27.46 4.26
C TYR A 114 23.77 -26.26 3.63
N GLU A 115 25.05 -26.06 3.93
CA GLU A 115 25.87 -24.98 3.35
C GLU A 115 25.94 -25.09 1.82
N ARG A 116 26.22 -26.30 1.29
CA ARG A 116 26.28 -26.55 -0.17
C ARG A 116 24.96 -26.29 -0.90
N ASN A 117 23.83 -26.38 -0.22
CA ASN A 117 22.50 -26.18 -0.81
C ASN A 117 21.90 -24.79 -0.53
N GLU A 118 22.58 -23.95 0.25
CA GLU A 118 22.08 -22.62 0.63
C GLU A 118 21.91 -21.71 -0.59
N ALA A 119 22.87 -21.73 -1.52
CA ALA A 119 22.80 -20.94 -2.76
C ALA A 119 21.65 -21.37 -3.70
N LYS A 120 21.16 -22.60 -3.56
CA LYS A 120 20.03 -23.14 -4.35
C LYS A 120 18.68 -22.85 -3.67
N ARG A 121 18.67 -22.20 -2.50
CA ARG A 121 17.45 -21.85 -1.75
C ARG A 121 16.74 -20.70 -2.43
N GLN A 122 15.76 -21.01 -3.27
CA GLN A 122 14.86 -20.01 -3.83
C GLN A 122 13.42 -20.49 -3.75
N SER A 123 12.54 -19.60 -3.29
CA SER A 123 11.10 -19.75 -3.43
C SER A 123 10.67 -19.00 -4.68
N ARG A 124 9.61 -19.48 -5.35
CA ARG A 124 8.97 -18.72 -6.44
C ARG A 124 8.56 -17.33 -5.92
N VAL A 125 9.08 -16.29 -6.56
CA VAL A 125 8.75 -14.88 -6.29
C VAL A 125 7.90 -14.36 -7.44
N ASP A 126 6.69 -13.91 -7.12
CA ASP A 126 5.84 -13.18 -8.07
C ASP A 126 6.39 -11.74 -8.17
N PRO A 127 6.60 -11.19 -9.38
CA PRO A 127 7.11 -9.84 -9.54
C PRO A 127 6.14 -8.80 -9.01
N ILE A 128 6.67 -7.69 -8.48
CA ILE A 128 5.85 -6.55 -8.05
C ILE A 128 5.19 -5.96 -9.30
N PRO A 129 3.87 -5.68 -9.28
CA PRO A 129 3.19 -5.07 -10.41
C PRO A 129 3.78 -3.70 -10.75
N GLU A 130 3.73 -3.34 -12.03
CA GLU A 130 4.16 -2.02 -12.49
C GLU A 130 3.18 -0.92 -12.05
N PRO A 131 3.68 0.30 -11.76
CA PRO A 131 2.83 1.43 -11.41
C PRO A 131 1.81 1.73 -12.53
N PRO A 132 0.57 2.10 -12.19
CA PRO A 132 -0.45 2.41 -13.18
C PRO A 132 -0.12 3.73 -13.88
N GLU A 133 -0.41 3.81 -15.18
CA GLU A 133 -0.43 5.09 -15.89
C GLU A 133 -1.53 6.01 -15.32
N THR A 134 -1.14 7.22 -14.94
CA THR A 134 -2.06 8.22 -14.36
C THR A 134 -2.13 9.52 -15.15
N ASP A 135 -1.45 9.59 -16.30
CA ASP A 135 -1.41 10.79 -17.12
C ASP A 135 -2.78 11.12 -17.73
N GLY A 136 -3.10 12.41 -17.77
CA GLY A 136 -4.40 12.89 -18.22
C GLY A 136 -5.59 12.52 -17.32
N LEU A 137 -5.40 11.78 -16.23
CA LEU A 137 -6.49 11.44 -15.32
C LEU A 137 -6.83 12.59 -14.36
N THR A 138 -8.11 12.67 -14.00
CA THR A 138 -8.56 13.54 -12.91
C THR A 138 -8.01 13.06 -11.57
N GLN A 139 -7.82 13.96 -10.61
CA GLN A 139 -7.30 13.64 -9.28
C GLN A 139 -8.04 12.47 -8.60
N TRP A 140 -9.37 12.44 -8.73
CA TRP A 140 -10.21 11.32 -8.27
C TRP A 140 -9.79 9.97 -8.85
N LYS A 141 -9.58 9.90 -10.16
CA LYS A 141 -9.18 8.66 -10.85
C LYS A 141 -7.74 8.28 -10.48
N LYS A 142 -6.85 9.26 -10.31
CA LYS A 142 -5.46 9.03 -9.85
C LYS A 142 -5.46 8.35 -8.49
N ALA A 143 -6.11 8.96 -7.50
CA ALA A 143 -6.19 8.42 -6.14
C ALA A 143 -6.80 7.01 -6.11
N TYR A 144 -7.86 6.76 -6.89
CA TYR A 144 -8.45 5.43 -7.02
C TYR A 144 -7.47 4.40 -7.59
N ARG A 145 -6.76 4.74 -8.68
CA ARG A 145 -5.78 3.83 -9.31
C ARG A 145 -4.57 3.59 -8.41
N GLU A 146 -4.06 4.62 -7.76
CA GLU A 146 -2.94 4.52 -6.83
C GLU A 146 -3.26 3.61 -5.65
N GLU A 147 -4.44 3.74 -5.05
CA GLU A 147 -4.83 2.83 -3.96
C GLU A 147 -5.08 1.40 -4.46
N ALA A 148 -5.74 1.23 -5.61
CA ALA A 148 -5.92 -0.08 -6.20
C ALA A 148 -4.57 -0.77 -6.48
N TYR A 149 -3.60 -0.02 -7.00
CA TYR A 149 -2.23 -0.48 -7.19
C TYR A 149 -1.58 -0.89 -5.86
N ALA A 150 -1.68 -0.04 -4.84
CA ALA A 150 -1.13 -0.32 -3.51
C ALA A 150 -1.69 -1.63 -2.92
N LYS A 151 -2.98 -1.93 -3.11
CA LYS A 151 -3.60 -3.20 -2.70
C LYS A 151 -2.97 -4.40 -3.39
N VAL A 152 -2.76 -4.31 -4.71
CA VAL A 152 -2.13 -5.41 -5.48
C VAL A 152 -0.67 -5.59 -5.05
N VAL A 153 0.08 -4.50 -4.88
CA VAL A 153 1.46 -4.55 -4.35
C VAL A 153 1.50 -5.22 -2.98
N GLU A 154 0.66 -4.80 -2.04
CA GLU A 154 0.59 -5.38 -0.69
C GLU A 154 0.27 -6.88 -0.75
N ALA A 155 -0.68 -7.28 -1.58
CA ALA A 155 -1.07 -8.68 -1.76
C ALA A 155 0.08 -9.52 -2.35
N THR A 156 0.76 -9.02 -3.39
CA THR A 156 1.90 -9.71 -4.02
C THR A 156 3.05 -9.89 -3.06
N VAL A 157 3.43 -8.81 -2.34
CA VAL A 157 4.50 -8.86 -1.33
C VAL A 157 4.12 -9.83 -0.20
N SER A 158 2.89 -9.77 0.31
CA SER A 158 2.41 -10.69 1.33
C SER A 158 2.44 -12.14 0.86
N GLY A 159 2.03 -12.41 -0.39
CA GLY A 159 2.07 -13.74 -1.00
C GLY A 159 3.49 -14.31 -1.10
N ASN A 160 4.43 -13.48 -1.55
CA ASN A 160 5.86 -13.83 -1.60
C ASN A 160 6.40 -14.18 -0.21
N LEU A 161 6.11 -13.32 0.79
CA LEU A 161 6.59 -13.54 2.15
C LEU A 161 5.96 -14.76 2.82
N ARG A 162 4.68 -15.05 2.59
CA ARG A 162 4.04 -16.30 3.08
C ARG A 162 4.73 -17.54 2.52
N ARG A 163 5.13 -17.53 1.23
CA ARG A 163 5.89 -18.64 0.63
C ARG A 163 7.28 -18.78 1.26
N ALA A 164 7.99 -17.67 1.44
CA ALA A 164 9.29 -17.66 2.09
C ALA A 164 9.21 -18.20 3.53
N VAL A 165 8.24 -17.73 4.33
CA VAL A 165 7.96 -18.23 5.69
C VAL A 165 7.68 -19.73 5.68
N LYS A 166 6.82 -20.23 4.77
CA LYS A 166 6.53 -21.67 4.68
C LYS A 166 7.77 -22.49 4.33
N ALA A 167 8.60 -22.02 3.40
CA ALA A 167 9.84 -22.68 3.03
C ALA A 167 10.85 -22.70 4.18
N ALA A 168 11.02 -21.57 4.89
CA ALA A 168 11.87 -21.45 6.06
C ALA A 168 11.40 -22.35 7.21
N GLN A 169 10.08 -22.40 7.47
CA GLN A 169 9.48 -23.27 8.48
C GLN A 169 9.76 -24.75 8.17
N LYS A 170 9.59 -25.18 6.91
CA LYS A 170 9.90 -26.57 6.51
C LYS A 170 11.39 -26.90 6.63
N ARG A 171 12.28 -25.92 6.42
CA ARG A 171 13.72 -26.08 6.67
C ARG A 171 13.99 -26.26 8.16
N LYS A 172 13.42 -25.39 9.01
CA LYS A 172 13.52 -25.48 10.46
C LYS A 172 13.09 -26.85 10.96
N GLU A 173 11.93 -27.34 10.54
CA GLU A 173 11.43 -28.67 10.92
C GLU A 173 12.42 -29.81 10.57
N ARG A 174 13.07 -29.76 9.39
CA ARG A 174 14.07 -30.77 9.01
C ARG A 174 15.33 -30.70 9.87
N ILE A 175 15.81 -29.49 10.15
CA ILE A 175 17.00 -29.27 10.98
C ILE A 175 16.73 -29.67 12.43
N GLU A 176 15.55 -29.30 12.97
CA GLU A 176 15.10 -29.72 14.31
C GLU A 176 15.08 -31.24 14.42
N LYS A 177 14.58 -31.95 13.41
CA LYS A 177 14.59 -33.41 13.39
C LYS A 177 16.01 -33.98 13.47
N HIS A 178 16.94 -33.50 12.65
CA HIS A 178 18.33 -33.97 12.69
C HIS A 178 19.03 -33.63 14.00
N ALA A 179 18.81 -32.43 14.55
CA ALA A 179 19.35 -32.05 15.85
C ALA A 179 18.84 -32.96 16.98
N GLN A 180 17.56 -33.33 16.96
CA GLN A 180 16.98 -34.25 17.94
C GLN A 180 17.51 -35.69 17.76
N GLU A 181 17.67 -36.15 16.52
CA GLU A 181 18.27 -37.47 16.22
C GLU A 181 19.70 -37.55 16.77
N ASN A 182 20.51 -36.50 16.59
CA ASN A 182 21.87 -36.43 17.11
C ASN A 182 21.92 -36.36 18.65
N ALA A 183 20.96 -35.70 19.29
CA ALA A 183 20.90 -35.60 20.75
C ALA A 183 20.49 -36.91 21.44
N ASN A 184 19.89 -37.84 20.69
CA ASN A 184 19.45 -39.14 21.19
C ASN A 184 20.47 -40.28 20.92
N GLN A 185 21.61 -39.96 20.31
CA GLN A 185 22.73 -40.89 20.04
C GLN A 185 23.85 -40.67 21.06
#